data_AF-A0A920FHH8-F1
#
_entry.id   AF-A0A920FHH8-F1
#
_cell.length_a   1.000
_cell.length_b   1.000
_cell.length_c   1.000
_cell.angle_alpha   90.00
_cell.angle_beta   90.00
_cell.angle_gamma   90.00
#
_symmetry.space_group_name_H-M   'P 1'
#
loop_
_entity.id
_entity.type
_entity.pdbx_description
1 polymer ?
#
loop_
_entity_poly.entity_id
_entity_poly.type
_entity_poly.pdbx_seq_one_letter_code
_entity_poly.pdbx_strand_id
1 'polypeptide(L)'
;MPYYNHHIHSKLPKIGTTIFTTMSNLANDHGAINLSQGFPDFDVDERLKHLAIKHIKKGPHQYAPMQGALPLREAIYEKVNAMYNASYDVEKKLPLQLEQLKLFTRLFPL
;
A
#
# COMPACT_ATOMS: atom_id res chain seq x y z
N MET A 1 -14.72 -11.72 -31.03
CA MET A 1 -14.95 -11.57 -29.58
C MET A 1 -16.38 -12.00 -29.28
N PRO A 2 -16.64 -12.82 -28.25
CA PRO A 2 -18.00 -13.22 -27.91
C PRO A 2 -18.80 -12.03 -27.37
N TYR A 3 -20.05 -11.91 -27.81
CA TYR A 3 -21.00 -10.93 -27.27
C TYR A 3 -21.67 -11.52 -26.03
N TYR A 4 -21.49 -10.87 -24.88
CA TYR A 4 -22.15 -11.26 -23.63
C TYR A 4 -23.51 -10.57 -23.53
N ASN A 5 -24.60 -11.33 -23.57
CA ASN A 5 -25.98 -10.82 -23.63
C ASN A 5 -26.62 -10.61 -22.24
N HIS A 6 -25.80 -10.44 -21.18
CA HIS A 6 -26.28 -10.28 -19.81
C HIS A 6 -25.92 -8.91 -19.26
N HIS A 7 -26.88 -8.27 -18.58
CA HIS A 7 -26.64 -7.03 -17.87
C HIS A 7 -25.76 -7.27 -16.63
N ILE A 8 -24.60 -6.63 -16.59
CA ILE A 8 -23.72 -6.65 -15.41
C ILE A 8 -24.35 -5.75 -14.34
N HIS A 9 -24.89 -6.36 -13.29
CA HIS A 9 -25.34 -5.63 -12.12
C HIS A 9 -24.16 -5.28 -11.22
N SER A 10 -23.92 -3.98 -11.04
CA SER A 10 -22.88 -3.51 -10.12
C SER A 10 -23.20 -3.91 -8.69
N LYS A 11 -22.20 -4.46 -7.97
CA LYS A 11 -22.27 -4.67 -6.52
C LYS A 11 -22.21 -3.34 -5.73
N LEU A 12 -21.82 -2.24 -6.38
CA LEU A 12 -21.64 -0.91 -5.80
C LEU A 12 -22.25 0.15 -6.74
N PRO A 13 -23.58 0.17 -6.97
CA PRO A 13 -24.20 1.01 -7.99
C PRO A 13 -24.14 2.52 -7.68
N LYS A 14 -23.80 2.91 -6.44
CA LYS A 14 -23.88 4.29 -5.95
C LYS A 14 -22.55 4.86 -5.44
N ILE A 15 -21.42 4.16 -5.60
CA ILE A 15 -20.15 4.56 -4.95
C ILE A 15 -19.53 5.82 -5.56
N GLY A 16 -19.84 6.12 -6.83
CA GLY A 16 -19.51 7.39 -7.48
C GLY A 16 -18.03 7.80 -7.39
N THR A 17 -17.78 9.11 -7.52
CA THR A 17 -16.45 9.71 -7.38
C THR A 17 -16.18 10.06 -5.91
N THR A 18 -14.93 9.91 -5.46
CA THR A 18 -14.55 10.25 -4.08
C THR A 18 -14.33 11.75 -3.90
N ILE A 19 -14.48 12.23 -2.67
CA ILE A 19 -14.18 13.64 -2.33
C ILE A 19 -12.74 14.04 -2.66
N PHE A 20 -11.78 13.13 -2.52
CA PHE A 20 -10.37 13.36 -2.84
C PHE A 20 -10.16 13.70 -4.32
N THR A 21 -10.86 13.00 -5.20
CA THR A 21 -10.82 13.25 -6.64
C THR A 21 -11.45 14.61 -6.97
N THR A 22 -12.62 14.90 -6.39
CA THR A 22 -13.32 16.17 -6.60
C THR A 22 -12.48 17.36 -6.14
N MET A 23 -11.92 17.28 -4.92
CA MET A 23 -11.11 18.36 -4.35
C MET A 23 -9.78 18.54 -5.07
N SER A 24 -9.15 17.44 -5.51
CA SER A 24 -7.91 17.52 -6.30
C SER A 24 -8.12 18.20 -7.64
N ASN A 25 -9.23 17.89 -8.34
CA ASN A 25 -9.57 18.55 -9.61
C ASN A 25 -9.84 20.05 -9.40
N LEU A 26 -10.62 20.40 -8.38
CA LEU A 26 -10.92 21.80 -8.07
C LEU A 26 -9.65 22.60 -7.73
N ALA A 27 -8.72 22.00 -6.97
CA ALA A 27 -7.44 22.65 -6.67
C ALA A 27 -6.63 22.92 -7.95
N ASN A 28 -6.58 21.97 -8.88
CA ASN A 28 -5.89 22.15 -10.16
C ASN A 28 -6.55 23.23 -11.04
N ASP A 29 -7.88 23.22 -11.15
CA ASP A 29 -8.64 24.17 -11.97
C ASP A 29 -8.46 25.62 -11.50
N HIS A 30 -8.26 25.82 -10.19
CA HIS A 30 -8.08 27.15 -9.58
C HIS A 30 -6.62 27.49 -9.24
N GLY A 31 -5.65 26.63 -9.58
CA GLY A 31 -4.25 26.84 -9.20
C GLY A 31 -4.01 26.90 -7.69
N ALA A 32 -4.87 26.27 -6.90
CA ALA A 32 -4.77 26.23 -5.45
C ALA A 32 -3.83 25.11 -4.97
N ILE A 33 -3.24 25.29 -3.78
CA ILE A 33 -2.42 24.26 -3.14
C ILE A 33 -3.32 23.11 -2.71
N ASN A 34 -3.03 21.89 -3.18
CA ASN A 34 -3.84 20.72 -2.89
C ASN A 34 -3.41 20.02 -1.59
N LEU A 35 -3.94 20.48 -0.46
CA LEU A 35 -3.75 19.82 0.85
C LEU A 35 -4.66 18.58 1.06
N SER A 36 -5.50 18.23 0.09
CA SER A 36 -6.39 17.07 0.18
C SER A 36 -5.73 15.77 -0.29
N GLN A 37 -4.53 15.84 -0.85
CA GLN A 37 -3.78 14.69 -1.35
C GLN A 37 -3.21 13.85 -0.19
N GLY A 38 -3.48 12.55 -0.20
CA GLY A 38 -3.07 11.61 0.85
C GLY A 38 -1.69 10.97 0.63
N PHE A 39 -0.87 11.50 -0.28
CA PHE A 39 0.49 11.02 -0.52
C PHE A 39 1.49 12.18 -0.53
N PRO A 40 2.76 11.92 -0.19
CA PRO A 40 3.80 12.95 -0.19
C PRO A 40 4.01 13.59 -1.56
N ASP A 41 4.30 14.89 -1.56
CA ASP A 41 4.69 15.67 -2.74
C ASP A 41 6.22 15.69 -2.99
N PHE A 42 6.98 14.95 -2.18
CA PHE A 42 8.43 14.78 -2.29
C PHE A 42 8.80 13.37 -2.77
N ASP A 43 9.99 13.24 -3.35
CA ASP A 43 10.47 11.98 -3.93
C ASP A 43 10.89 10.96 -2.85
N VAL A 44 10.91 9.69 -3.24
CA VAL A 44 11.37 8.57 -2.42
C VAL A 44 12.90 8.62 -2.27
N ASP A 45 13.39 8.19 -1.09
CA ASP A 45 14.82 8.06 -0.81
C ASP A 45 15.59 7.31 -1.92
N GLU A 46 16.69 7.92 -2.40
CA GLU A 46 17.51 7.40 -3.50
C GLU A 46 18.06 5.99 -3.24
N ARG A 47 18.41 5.66 -2.00
CA ARG A 47 18.91 4.34 -1.64
C ARG A 47 17.82 3.29 -1.85
N LEU A 48 16.57 3.62 -1.51
CA LEU A 48 15.44 2.73 -1.72
C LEU A 48 15.19 2.51 -3.22
N LYS A 49 15.24 3.58 -4.03
CA LYS A 49 15.13 3.47 -5.50
C LYS A 49 16.21 2.56 -6.09
N HIS A 50 17.47 2.75 -5.70
CA HIS A 50 18.58 1.92 -6.16
C HIS A 50 18.43 0.44 -5.77
N LEU A 51 18.02 0.15 -4.53
CA LEU A 51 17.81 -1.22 -4.06
C LEU A 51 16.65 -1.90 -4.80
N ALA A 52 15.56 -1.18 -5.07
CA ALA A 52 14.44 -1.68 -5.86
C ALA A 52 14.88 -2.03 -7.29
N ILE A 53 15.56 -1.10 -7.98
CA ILE A 53 16.08 -1.31 -9.34
C ILE A 53 17.06 -2.49 -9.37
N LYS A 54 17.94 -2.62 -8.39
CA LYS A 54 18.89 -3.74 -8.29
C LYS A 54 18.16 -5.09 -8.27
N HIS A 55 17.11 -5.24 -7.48
CA HIS A 55 16.36 -6.50 -7.37
C HIS A 55 15.47 -6.77 -8.59
N ILE A 56 14.95 -5.72 -9.23
CA ILE A 56 14.27 -5.81 -10.54
C ILE A 56 15.26 -6.29 -11.62
N LYS A 57 16.53 -5.89 -11.59
CA LYS A 57 17.51 -6.34 -12.59
C LYS A 57 18.04 -7.76 -12.34
N LYS A 58 17.99 -8.24 -11.09
CA LYS A 58 18.63 -9.51 -10.69
C LYS A 58 17.91 -10.75 -11.23
N GLY A 59 16.56 -10.72 -11.29
CA GLY A 59 15.72 -11.86 -11.69
C GLY A 59 15.94 -13.15 -10.86
N PRO A 60 15.18 -14.23 -11.15
CA PRO A 60 13.88 -14.26 -11.82
C PRO A 60 12.75 -13.69 -10.93
N HIS A 61 11.74 -13.06 -11.54
CA HIS A 61 10.62 -12.39 -10.84
C HIS A 61 9.51 -13.35 -10.45
N GLN A 62 9.86 -14.40 -9.71
CA GLN A 62 8.87 -15.34 -9.18
C GLN A 62 8.08 -14.72 -8.03
N TYR A 63 6.88 -15.24 -7.80
CA TYR A 63 6.07 -14.82 -6.67
C TYR A 63 6.83 -14.98 -5.36
N ALA A 64 6.72 -13.96 -4.50
CA ALA A 64 7.12 -14.10 -3.12
C ALA A 64 6.24 -15.15 -2.42
N PRO A 65 6.71 -15.78 -1.33
CA PRO A 65 5.88 -16.64 -0.50
C PRO A 65 4.60 -15.93 -0.04
N MET A 66 3.52 -16.66 0.18
CA MET A 66 2.21 -16.11 0.59
C MET A 66 2.30 -15.22 1.84
N GLN A 67 3.20 -15.55 2.77
CA GLN A 67 3.42 -14.78 4.00
C GLN A 67 4.25 -13.50 3.78
N GLY A 68 4.80 -13.30 2.57
CA GLY A 68 5.84 -12.34 2.27
C GLY A 68 7.25 -12.93 2.37
N ALA A 69 8.21 -12.24 1.76
CA ALA A 69 9.62 -12.63 1.79
C ALA A 69 10.16 -12.65 3.23
N LEU A 70 10.84 -13.73 3.63
CA LEU A 70 11.37 -13.90 4.99
C LEU A 70 12.27 -12.73 5.43
N PRO A 71 13.26 -12.27 4.63
CA PRO A 71 14.12 -11.15 5.04
C PRO A 71 13.35 -9.85 5.30
N LEU A 72 12.23 -9.64 4.60
CA LEU A 72 11.38 -8.47 4.82
C LEU A 72 10.58 -8.60 6.13
N ARG A 73 10.08 -9.81 6.44
CA ARG A 73 9.37 -10.06 7.70
C ARG A 73 10.27 -9.87 8.91
N GLU A 74 11.51 -10.38 8.86
CA GLU A 74 12.51 -10.22 9.92
C GLU A 74 12.83 -8.75 10.16
N ALA A 75 13.14 -7.99 9.09
CA ALA A 75 13.46 -6.56 9.19
C ALA A 75 12.29 -5.73 9.77
N ILE A 76 11.04 -6.06 9.41
CA ILE A 76 9.86 -5.40 9.98
C ILE A 76 9.72 -5.73 11.46
N TYR A 77 9.92 -7.00 11.83
CA TYR A 77 9.83 -7.43 13.22
C TYR A 77 10.86 -6.72 14.09
N GLU A 78 12.12 -6.68 13.66
CA GLU A 78 13.20 -5.95 14.35
C GLU A 78 12.84 -4.48 14.53
N LYS A 79 12.33 -3.83 13.47
CA LYS A 79 11.92 -2.41 13.52
C LYS A 79 10.78 -2.19 14.51
N VAL A 80 9.75 -3.04 14.49
CA VAL A 80 8.59 -2.94 15.38
C VAL A 80 9.02 -3.18 16.83
N ASN A 81 9.85 -4.19 17.08
CA ASN A 81 10.39 -4.45 18.42
C ASN A 81 11.23 -3.27 18.93
N ALA A 82 12.08 -2.68 18.08
CA ALA A 82 12.88 -1.51 18.46
C ALA A 82 12.03 -0.26 18.76
N MET A 83 10.93 -0.05 18.03
CA MET A 83 10.08 1.13 18.21
C MET A 83 9.08 0.99 19.36
N TYR A 84 8.54 -0.22 19.58
CA TYR A 84 7.40 -0.43 20.47
C TYR A 84 7.67 -1.43 21.60
N ASN A 85 8.90 -1.97 21.71
CA ASN A 85 9.26 -3.04 22.64
C ASN A 85 8.30 -4.24 22.60
N ALA A 86 7.75 -4.49 21.41
CA ALA A 86 6.73 -5.49 21.19
C ALA A 86 7.38 -6.77 20.64
N SER A 87 7.47 -7.78 21.50
CA SER A 87 8.01 -9.09 21.14
C SER A 87 6.95 -9.93 20.41
N TYR A 88 7.26 -10.35 19.18
CA TYR A 88 6.43 -11.16 18.29
C TYR A 88 7.23 -12.34 17.73
N ASP A 89 6.57 -13.46 17.52
CA ASP A 89 7.17 -14.62 16.88
C ASP A 89 6.99 -14.52 15.35
N VAL A 90 8.12 -14.41 14.62
CA VAL A 90 8.19 -14.23 13.16
C VAL A 90 7.60 -15.43 12.40
N GLU A 91 7.61 -16.62 13.01
CA GLU A 91 7.01 -17.81 12.42
C GLU A 91 5.51 -17.90 12.69
N LYS A 92 5.04 -17.39 13.84
CA LYS A 92 3.65 -17.58 14.25
C LYS A 92 2.66 -16.51 13.81
N LYS A 93 3.02 -15.23 13.66
CA LYS A 93 2.00 -14.18 13.47
C LYS A 93 2.49 -12.90 12.78
N LEU A 94 2.53 -12.87 11.44
CA LEU A 94 1.99 -11.77 10.61
C LEU A 94 2.17 -12.10 9.11
N PRO A 95 1.11 -12.43 8.35
CA PRO A 95 1.19 -12.35 6.90
C PRO A 95 1.40 -10.88 6.51
N LEU A 96 2.43 -10.60 5.70
CA LEU A 96 2.51 -9.34 4.97
C LEU A 96 1.35 -9.30 3.96
N GLN A 97 0.25 -8.66 4.36
CA GLN A 97 -0.84 -8.39 3.42
C GLN A 97 -0.44 -7.21 2.53
N LEU A 98 -0.75 -7.33 1.23
CA LEU A 98 -0.40 -6.34 0.20
C LEU A 98 -1.00 -4.94 0.45
N GLU A 99 -1.91 -4.81 1.41
CA GLU A 99 -2.61 -3.56 1.70
C GLU A 99 -2.28 -3.06 3.11
N GLN A 100 -1.52 -1.97 3.16
CA GLN A 100 -1.19 -1.26 4.41
C GLN A 100 -2.41 -0.57 5.08
N LEU A 101 -3.65 -0.79 4.62
CA LEU A 101 -4.81 -0.10 5.17
C LEU A 101 -5.38 -0.72 6.46
N LYS A 102 -5.00 -1.95 6.84
CA LYS A 102 -5.57 -2.64 8.01
C LYS A 102 -4.72 -2.64 9.27
N LEU A 103 -3.45 -2.25 9.20
CA LEU A 103 -2.58 -2.24 10.38
C LEU A 103 -2.74 -0.96 11.22
N PHE A 104 -3.20 0.14 10.60
CA PHE A 104 -3.32 1.45 11.27
C PHE A 104 -4.40 1.46 12.37
N THR A 105 -5.50 0.72 12.20
CA THR A 105 -6.60 0.65 13.17
C THR A 105 -6.34 -0.24 14.38
N ARG A 106 -5.25 -1.02 14.40
CA ARG A 106 -4.97 -1.97 15.49
C ARG A 106 -3.84 -1.54 16.43
N LEU A 107 -3.03 -0.56 16.03
CA LEU A 107 -1.89 -0.07 16.80
C LEU A 107 -2.13 1.29 17.48
N PHE A 108 -3.24 1.96 17.17
CA PHE A 108 -3.64 3.21 17.81
C PHE A 108 -5.10 3.10 18.29
N PRO A 109 -5.35 2.70 19.55
CA PRO A 109 -6.63 3.01 20.19
C PRO A 109 -6.69 4.54 20.38
N LEU A 110 -7.81 5.15 19.98
CA LEU A 110 -8.21 6.46 20.50
C LEU A 110 -8.50 6.35 22.00
#